data_AF-A0A2G9WWC1-F1
#
_entry.id   AF-A0A2G9WWC1-F1
#
_cell.length_a   1.000
_cell.length_b   1.000
_cell.length_c   1.000
_cell.angle_alpha   90.00
_cell.angle_beta   90.00
_cell.angle_gamma   90.00
#
_symmetry.space_group_name_H-M   'P 1'
#
loop_
_entity.id
_entity.type
_entity.pdbx_description
1 polymer ?
#
loop_
_entity_poly.entity_id
_entity_poly.type
_entity_poly.pdbx_seq_one_letter_code
_entity_poly.pdbx_strand_id
1 'polypeptide(L)' 'MDEPRTLKAPWPIIEHKESFEVQDASGSITIAFVYFEDEPGRQRATHRLSRDEARRVASHIARIPEYIAATKDEVK' A
#
# COMPACT_ATOMS: atom_id res chain seq x y z
N MET A 1 -25.00 5.87 11.50
CA MET A 1 -23.72 5.28 11.05
C MET A 1 -23.49 5.81 9.66
N ASP A 2 -22.40 6.52 9.43
CA ASP A 2 -22.03 6.93 8.08
C ASP A 2 -21.76 5.69 7.22
N GLU A 3 -22.16 5.73 5.95
CA GLU A 3 -21.84 4.65 5.01
C GLU A 3 -20.33 4.47 4.88
N PRO A 4 -19.84 3.22 4.72
CA PRO A 4 -18.42 2.97 4.49
C PRO A 4 -17.95 3.71 3.24
N ARG A 5 -16.88 4.50 3.38
CA ARG A 5 -16.28 5.26 2.27
C ARG A 5 -15.70 4.29 1.23
N THR A 6 -16.04 4.51 -0.04
CA THR A 6 -15.46 3.74 -1.15
C THR A 6 -14.01 4.15 -1.40
N LEU A 7 -13.08 3.18 -1.34
CA LEU A 7 -11.68 3.38 -1.70
C LEU A 7 -11.51 3.29 -3.22
N LYS A 8 -11.46 4.44 -3.90
CA LYS A 8 -11.42 4.50 -5.36
C LYS A 8 -10.09 3.99 -5.90
N ALA A 9 -10.14 3.05 -6.85
CA ALA A 9 -8.98 2.60 -7.63
C ALA A 9 -8.70 3.55 -8.81
N PRO A 10 -7.47 3.58 -9.39
CA PRO A 10 -6.27 2.87 -8.93
C PRO A 10 -5.74 3.45 -7.62
N TRP A 11 -5.01 2.65 -6.84
CA TRP A 11 -4.41 3.11 -5.59
C TRP A 11 -2.94 3.52 -5.85
N PRO A 12 -2.64 4.81 -6.04
CA PRO A 12 -1.27 5.26 -6.30
C PRO A 12 -0.36 5.01 -5.11
N ILE A 13 0.94 4.85 -5.42
CA ILE A 13 2.01 4.73 -4.44
C ILE A 13 2.87 5.99 -4.51
N ILE A 14 3.02 6.67 -3.37
CA ILE A 14 3.87 7.84 -3.20
C ILE A 14 5.08 7.43 -2.38
N GLU A 15 6.27 7.69 -2.90
CA GLU A 15 7.51 7.41 -2.18
C GLU A 15 7.90 8.60 -1.29
N HIS A 16 8.16 8.30 -0.02
CA HIS A 16 8.71 9.21 0.97
C HIS A 16 10.11 8.75 1.41
N LYS A 17 10.75 9.53 2.27
CA LYS A 17 12.12 9.25 2.74
C LYS A 17 12.28 7.89 3.44
N GLU A 18 11.26 7.46 4.20
CA GLU A 18 11.31 6.23 5.01
C GLU A 18 10.06 5.35 4.84
N SER A 19 9.23 5.65 3.85
CA SER A 19 7.99 4.90 3.62
C SER A 19 7.48 5.00 2.19
N PHE A 20 6.65 4.03 1.83
CA PHE A 20 5.75 4.13 0.69
C PHE A 20 4.33 4.34 1.20
N GLU A 21 3.66 5.37 0.71
CA GLU A 21 2.27 5.65 1.02
C GLU A 21 1.38 5.15 -0.11
N VAL A 22 0.37 4.37 0.22
CA VAL A 22 -0.69 3.96 -0.72
C VAL A 22 -1.90 4.85 -0.45
N GLN A 23 -2.36 5.57 -1.46
CA GLN A 23 -3.54 6.43 -1.36
C GLN A 23 -4.69 5.89 -2.21
N ASP A 24 -5.90 6.37 -1.96
CA ASP A 24 -6.99 6.22 -2.92
C ASP A 24 -6.80 7.14 -4.13
N ALA A 25 -7.53 6.90 -5.22
CA ALA A 25 -7.40 7.67 -6.46
C ALA A 25 -7.67 9.18 -6.28
N SER A 26 -8.40 9.59 -5.24
CA SER A 26 -8.64 11.01 -4.96
C SER A 26 -7.54 11.68 -4.13
N GLY A 27 -6.60 10.90 -3.58
CA GLY A 27 -5.58 11.39 -2.64
C GLY A 27 -6.13 11.87 -1.30
N SER A 28 -7.42 11.62 -1.02
CA SER A 28 -8.09 12.07 0.21
C SER A 28 -7.97 11.05 1.34
N ILE A 29 -7.68 9.79 1.00
CA ILE A 29 -7.56 8.70 1.96
C ILE A 29 -6.20 8.03 1.78
N THR A 30 -5.37 8.12 2.81
CA THR A 30 -4.21 7.23 2.95
C THR A 30 -4.70 5.84 3.35
N ILE A 31 -4.47 4.87 2.48
CA ILE A 31 -4.85 3.47 2.68
C ILE A 31 -3.81 2.75 3.54
N ALA A 32 -2.52 3.00 3.28
CA ALA A 32 -1.43 2.39 4.03
C ALA A 32 -0.15 3.21 3.99
N PHE A 33 0.64 3.15 5.07
CA PHE A 33 2.07 3.48 5.05
C PHE A 33 2.87 2.18 5.22
N VAL A 34 3.82 1.96 4.32
CA VAL A 34 4.76 0.84 4.37
C VAL A 34 6.14 1.39 4.67
N TYR A 35 6.55 1.33 5.93
CA TYR A 35 7.83 1.88 6.40
C TYR A 35 9.00 0.96 6.06
N PHE A 36 10.13 1.57 5.75
CA PHE A 36 11.40 0.88 5.54
C PHE A 36 12.55 1.54 6.31
N GLU A 37 13.67 0.83 6.35
CA GLU A 37 14.95 1.33 6.83
C GLU A 37 16.06 0.71 5.98
N ASP A 38 16.98 1.54 5.50
CA ASP A 38 18.10 1.12 4.65
C ASP A 38 19.41 0.95 5.45
N GLU A 39 19.48 1.53 6.64
CA GLU A 39 20.62 1.35 7.55
C GLU A 39 20.51 -0.01 8.28
N PRO A 40 21.40 -0.99 8.04
CA PRO A 40 21.19 -2.36 8.52
C PRO A 40 21.09 -2.51 10.04
N GLY A 41 21.79 -1.66 10.80
CA GLY A 41 21.73 -1.66 12.26
C GLY A 41 20.36 -1.24 12.76
N ARG A 42 19.88 -0.10 12.27
CA ARG A 42 18.55 0.44 12.59
C ARG A 42 17.42 -0.40 12.04
N GLN A 43 17.57 -1.00 10.86
CA GLN A 43 16.58 -1.90 10.27
C GLN A 43 16.29 -3.06 11.24
N ARG A 44 17.34 -3.70 11.76
CA ARG A 44 17.22 -4.79 12.74
C ARG A 44 16.62 -4.32 14.06
N ALA A 45 17.05 -3.15 14.56
CA ALA A 45 16.57 -2.61 15.84
C ALA A 45 15.09 -2.16 15.78
N THR A 46 14.62 -1.72 14.62
CA THR A 46 13.24 -1.23 14.41
C THR A 46 12.31 -2.27 13.79
N HIS A 47 12.82 -3.46 13.46
CA HIS A 47 12.10 -4.52 12.75
C HIS A 47 11.41 -4.03 11.47
N ARG A 48 12.07 -3.12 10.75
CA ARG A 48 11.57 -2.54 9.50
C ARG A 48 11.98 -3.39 8.29
N LEU A 49 11.20 -3.25 7.23
CA LEU A 49 11.54 -3.79 5.91
C LEU A 49 12.72 -3.04 5.31
N SER A 50 13.43 -3.67 4.38
CA SER A 50 14.28 -2.93 3.44
C SER A 50 13.41 -2.12 2.48
N ARG A 51 13.97 -1.08 1.83
CA ARG A 51 13.24 -0.29 0.83
C ARG A 51 12.64 -1.15 -0.28
N ASP A 52 13.36 -2.15 -0.77
CA ASP A 52 12.86 -3.03 -1.82
C ASP A 52 11.72 -3.95 -1.36
N GLU A 53 11.77 -4.46 -0.13
CA GLU A 53 10.67 -5.24 0.45
C GLU A 53 9.43 -4.37 0.66
N ALA A 54 9.60 -3.17 1.20
CA ALA A 54 8.50 -2.23 1.40
C ALA A 54 7.85 -1.81 0.07
N ARG A 55 8.64 -1.56 -0.97
CA ARG A 55 8.14 -1.25 -2.32
C ARG A 55 7.30 -2.39 -2.89
N ARG A 56 7.73 -3.63 -2.72
CA ARG A 56 6.98 -4.82 -3.17
C ARG A 56 5.66 -4.96 -2.41
N VAL A 57 5.67 -4.79 -1.09
CA VAL A 57 4.45 -4.84 -0.26
C VAL A 57 3.48 -3.73 -0.66
N ALA A 58 3.95 -2.48 -0.80
CA ALA A 58 3.12 -1.37 -1.26
C ALA A 58 2.51 -1.64 -2.65
N SER A 59 3.31 -2.22 -3.56
CA SER A 59 2.85 -2.62 -4.90
C SER A 59 1.78 -3.69 -4.86
N HIS A 60 1.88 -4.66 -3.95
CA HIS A 60 0.83 -5.67 -3.78
C HIS A 60 -0.46 -5.07 -3.20
N ILE A 61 -0.35 -4.16 -2.22
CA ILE A 61 -1.51 -3.47 -1.65
C ILE A 61 -2.22 -2.66 -2.75
N ALA A 62 -1.48 -1.89 -3.54
CA ALA A 62 -2.03 -1.06 -4.61
C ALA A 62 -2.85 -1.84 -5.66
N ARG A 63 -2.55 -3.14 -5.82
CA ARG A 63 -3.20 -4.05 -6.79
C ARG A 63 -4.40 -4.81 -6.25
N ILE A 64 -4.74 -4.66 -4.96
CA ILE A 64 -5.92 -5.30 -4.37
C ILE A 64 -7.21 -5.04 -5.17
N PRO A 65 -7.49 -3.82 -5.69
CA PRO A 65 -8.68 -3.59 -6.50
C PRO A 65 -8.73 -4.46 -7.77
N GLU A 66 -7.58 -4.71 -8.41
CA GLU A 66 -7.47 -5.55 -9.60
C GLU A 66 -7.80 -7.01 -9.25
N TYR A 67 -7.28 -7.53 -8.14
CA TYR A 67 -7.56 -8.89 -7.68
C TYR A 67 -9.02 -9.08 -7.28
N ILE A 68 -9.63 -8.08 -6.64
CA ILE A 68 -11.07 -8.10 -6.28
C ILE A 68 -11.94 -8.06 -7.54
N ALA A 69 -11.56 -7.30 -8.57
CA ALA A 69 -12.28 -7.28 -9.83
C ALA A 69 -12.20 -8.64 -10.54
N ALA A 70 -11.00 -9.21 -10.67
CA ALA A 70 -10.78 -10.48 -11.35
C ALA A 70 -11.54 -11.66 -10.71
N THR A 71 -11.57 -11.71 -9.38
CA THR A 71 -12.31 -12.77 -8.64
C THR A 71 -13.82 -12.68 -8.79
N LYS A 72 -14.38 -11.50 -9.04
CA LYS A 72 -15.82 -11.35 -9.32
C LYS A 72 -16.21 -11.88 -10.70
N ASP A 73 -15.30 -11.82 -11.65
CA ASP A 73 -15.53 -12.29 -13.02
C ASP A 73 -15.45 -13.82 -13.14
N GLU A 74 -14.68 -14.50 -12.27
CA GLU A 74 -14.58 -15.97 -12.24
C GLU A 74 -15.80 -16.68 -11.61
N VAL A 75 -16.63 -15.96 -10.85
CA VAL A 75 -17.80 -16.52 -10.15
C VAL A 75 -19.11 -16.28 -10.95
N LYS A 76 -19.02 -15.68 -12.14
CA LYS A 76 -20.16 -15.38 -13.01
C LYS A 76 -20.25 -16.36 -14.18
#